data_AF-A0A7W5LTQ5-F1
#
_entry.id   AF-A0A7W5LTQ5-F1
#
_cell.length_a   1.000
_cell.length_b   1.000
_cell.length_c   1.000
_cell.angle_alpha   90.00
_cell.angle_beta   90.00
_cell.angle_gamma   90.00
#
_symmetry.space_group_name_H-M   'P 1'
#
loop_
_entity.id
_entity.type
_entity.pdbx_description
1 polymer ?
#
loop_
_entity_poly.entity_id
_entity_poly.type
_entity_poly.pdbx_seq_one_letter_code
_entity_poly.pdbx_strand_id
1 'polypeptide(L)'
;MGKKFGPDYARRLSRKKPSGNDVWHLDEVVITIAGRKHWLWRAVDQDGYVLDEIVQNRRNTKAARRLLTRLLKKQGIAPKRLISDKLRSYGAARRQVMPHVQHRSHKGLNNRAENSHVPLRKRQRMMQGFRSPGGLQRFVSVFSAVRNLFVPPRAQRSAFQNRIHRIHAIGEWIAAAGAPA
;
A
#
# COMPACT_ATOMS: atom_id res chain seq x y z
N MET A 1 -0.14 -24.91 9.47
CA MET A 1 1.03 -24.15 9.99
C MET A 1 1.11 -22.80 9.28
N GLY A 2 1.19 -21.65 9.98
CA GLY A 2 1.41 -20.34 9.31
C GLY A 2 0.57 -19.15 9.77
N LYS A 3 -0.37 -19.33 10.71
CA LYS A 3 -1.21 -18.22 11.23
C LYS A 3 -0.51 -17.31 12.25
N LYS A 4 0.61 -17.73 12.85
CA LYS A 4 1.20 -17.03 14.03
C LYS A 4 2.29 -15.99 13.73
N PHE A 5 3.07 -16.10 12.65
CA PHE A 5 4.29 -15.27 12.52
C PHE A 5 4.17 -14.05 11.58
N GLY A 6 3.32 -14.10 10.54
CA GLY A 6 3.26 -13.06 9.51
C GLY A 6 2.85 -11.66 10.02
N PRO A 7 1.75 -11.51 10.78
CA PRO A 7 1.31 -10.20 11.28
C PRO A 7 2.25 -9.61 12.33
N ASP A 8 2.86 -10.43 13.18
CA ASP A 8 3.78 -10.00 14.24
C ASP A 8 5.09 -9.50 13.65
N TYR A 9 5.58 -10.19 12.62
CA TYR A 9 6.72 -9.76 11.81
C TYR A 9 6.47 -8.39 11.15
N ALA A 10 5.34 -8.23 10.46
CA ALA A 10 5.02 -6.99 9.75
C ALA A 10 4.87 -5.78 10.69
N ARG A 11 4.57 -6.02 11.98
CA ARG A 11 4.53 -4.98 13.02
C ARG A 11 5.91 -4.55 13.51
N ARG A 12 6.92 -5.43 13.43
CA ARG A 12 8.30 -5.13 13.84
C ARG A 12 9.08 -4.33 12.79
N LEU A 13 8.62 -4.32 11.54
CA LEU A 13 9.28 -3.57 10.47
C LEU A 13 9.08 -2.06 10.66
N SER A 14 10.18 -1.32 10.50
CA SER A 14 10.19 0.14 10.60
C SER A 14 9.21 0.77 9.60
N ARG A 15 8.41 1.72 10.08
CA ARG A 15 7.49 2.48 9.23
C ARG A 15 8.08 3.83 8.89
N LYS A 16 7.92 4.26 7.64
CA LYS A 16 8.25 5.62 7.23
C LYS A 16 7.45 6.60 8.08
N LYS A 17 8.13 7.62 8.64
CA LYS A 17 7.48 8.68 9.41
C LYS A 17 6.54 9.48 8.48
N PRO A 18 5.28 9.71 8.89
CA PRO A 18 4.34 10.53 8.12
C PRO A 18 4.85 11.96 7.93
N SER A 19 4.56 12.57 6.78
CA SER A 19 4.86 13.99 6.53
C SER A 19 3.67 14.71 5.92
N GLY A 20 3.43 15.95 6.36
CA GLY A 20 2.45 16.85 5.72
C GLY A 20 2.82 17.21 4.27
N ASN A 21 4.07 16.96 3.85
CA ASN A 21 4.52 17.13 2.48
C ASN A 21 4.32 15.91 1.59
N ASP A 22 3.76 14.82 2.12
CA ASP A 22 3.49 13.61 1.35
C ASP A 22 2.37 13.83 0.33
N VAL A 23 2.50 13.11 -0.79
CA VAL A 23 1.48 13.01 -1.82
C VAL A 23 0.96 11.59 -1.81
N TRP A 24 -0.32 11.42 -1.53
CA TRP A 24 -0.94 10.11 -1.51
C TRP A 24 -1.52 9.78 -2.88
N HIS A 25 -1.10 8.64 -3.43
CA HIS A 25 -1.66 8.06 -4.66
C HIS A 25 -2.57 6.89 -4.29
N LEU A 26 -3.77 6.88 -4.85
CA LEU A 26 -4.82 5.91 -4.55
C LEU A 26 -5.24 5.19 -5.81
N ASP A 27 -5.35 3.87 -5.72
CA ASP A 27 -5.88 3.06 -6.79
C ASP A 27 -6.56 1.82 -6.23
N GLU A 28 -7.40 1.21 -7.05
CA GLU A 28 -8.02 -0.06 -6.73
C GLU A 28 -7.89 -1.06 -7.87
N VAL A 29 -7.65 -2.31 -7.49
CA VAL A 29 -7.57 -3.41 -8.44
C VAL A 29 -8.62 -4.47 -8.12
N VAL A 30 -9.27 -4.98 -9.16
CA VAL A 30 -10.18 -6.12 -9.06
C VAL A 30 -9.39 -7.42 -8.91
N ILE A 31 -9.80 -8.24 -7.95
CA ILE A 31 -9.28 -9.58 -7.71
C ILE A 31 -10.47 -10.53 -7.62
N THR A 32 -10.50 -11.53 -8.51
CA THR A 32 -11.53 -12.56 -8.50
C THR A 32 -11.13 -13.70 -7.56
N ILE A 33 -12.01 -14.05 -6.63
CA ILE A 33 -11.83 -15.13 -5.64
C ILE A 33 -13.08 -16.00 -5.70
N ALA A 34 -12.93 -17.29 -6.02
CA ALA A 34 -14.04 -18.24 -6.14
C ALA A 34 -15.21 -17.68 -6.98
N GLY A 35 -14.90 -17.10 -8.15
CA GLY A 35 -15.89 -16.52 -9.07
C GLY A 35 -16.47 -15.16 -8.65
N ARG A 36 -16.15 -14.64 -7.45
CA ARG A 36 -16.65 -13.34 -6.95
C ARG A 36 -15.60 -12.25 -7.09
N LYS A 37 -16.04 -11.06 -7.51
CA LYS A 37 -15.17 -9.87 -7.62
C LYS A 37 -14.97 -9.24 -6.23
N HIS A 38 -13.71 -9.01 -5.88
CA HIS A 38 -13.29 -8.19 -4.75
C HIS A 38 -12.40 -7.05 -5.24
N TRP A 39 -12.35 -5.97 -4.47
CA TRP A 39 -11.52 -4.80 -4.77
C TRP A 39 -10.47 -4.65 -3.69
N LEU A 40 -9.20 -4.74 -4.08
CA LEU A 40 -8.10 -4.29 -3.24
C LEU A 40 -7.92 -2.79 -3.46
N TRP A 41 -8.23 -2.03 -2.42
CA TRP A 41 -7.99 -0.60 -2.36
C TRP A 41 -6.61 -0.35 -1.77
N ARG A 42 -5.79 0.44 -2.42
CA ARG A 42 -4.40 0.68 -2.01
C ARG A 42 -4.08 2.18 -2.02
N ALA A 43 -3.36 2.59 -0.98
CA ALA A 43 -2.74 3.90 -0.89
C ALA A 43 -1.22 3.77 -0.83
N VAL A 44 -0.52 4.52 -1.66
CA VAL A 44 0.94 4.64 -1.65
C VAL A 44 1.36 6.10 -1.60
N ASP A 45 2.58 6.38 -1.16
CA ASP A 45 3.16 7.73 -1.27
C ASP A 45 3.86 7.95 -2.63
N GLN A 46 4.42 9.15 -2.80
CA GLN A 46 5.19 9.52 -3.99
C GLN A 46 6.43 8.64 -4.27
N ASP A 47 6.99 8.02 -3.23
CA ASP A 47 8.20 7.19 -3.31
C ASP A 47 7.83 5.72 -3.63
N GLY A 48 6.54 5.37 -3.53
CA GLY A 48 6.02 4.02 -3.75
C GLY A 48 5.92 3.19 -2.48
N TYR A 49 6.07 3.82 -1.31
CA TYR A 49 5.84 3.20 -0.02
C TYR A 49 4.33 2.95 0.17
N VAL A 50 3.95 1.72 0.50
CA VAL A 50 2.55 1.36 0.73
C VAL A 50 2.10 1.84 2.11
N LEU A 51 1.15 2.79 2.12
CA LEU A 51 0.67 3.44 3.34
C LEU A 51 -0.47 2.66 4.00
N ASP A 52 -1.49 2.26 3.23
CA ASP A 52 -2.55 1.36 3.69
C ASP A 52 -3.20 0.58 2.55
N GLU A 53 -3.77 -0.57 2.90
CA GLU A 53 -4.45 -1.46 1.97
C GLU A 53 -5.63 -2.17 2.62
N ILE A 54 -6.73 -2.27 1.87
CA ILE A 54 -7.92 -2.97 2.34
C ILE A 54 -8.65 -3.68 1.20
N VAL A 55 -8.96 -4.95 1.40
CA VAL A 55 -9.82 -5.74 0.53
C VAL A 55 -11.28 -5.49 0.89
N GLN A 56 -12.10 -5.14 -0.10
CA GLN A 56 -13.52 -4.84 0.08
C GLN A 56 -14.36 -5.48 -1.02
N ASN A 57 -15.62 -5.79 -0.73
CA ASN A 57 -16.54 -6.44 -1.66
C ASN A 57 -17.27 -5.45 -2.60
N ARG A 58 -17.00 -4.15 -2.49
CA ARG A 58 -17.69 -3.12 -3.27
C ARG A 58 -16.71 -2.06 -3.77
N ARG A 59 -16.98 -1.54 -4.97
CA ARG A 59 -16.31 -0.37 -5.57
C ARG A 59 -17.21 0.87 -5.47
N ASN A 60 -17.23 1.53 -4.31
CA ASN A 60 -18.10 2.69 -4.09
C ASN A 60 -17.50 3.70 -3.09
N THR A 61 -18.19 4.84 -2.92
CA THR A 61 -17.77 5.91 -2.01
C THR A 61 -17.61 5.43 -0.55
N LYS A 62 -18.47 4.52 -0.07
CA LYS A 62 -18.35 3.98 1.30
C LYS A 62 -17.05 3.21 1.48
N ALA A 63 -16.66 2.42 0.48
CA ALA A 63 -15.42 1.67 0.47
C ALA A 63 -14.19 2.60 0.36
N ALA A 64 -14.22 3.59 -0.53
CA ALA A 64 -13.17 4.60 -0.64
C ALA A 64 -13.00 5.40 0.66
N ARG A 65 -14.11 5.82 1.28
CA ARG A 65 -14.13 6.52 2.57
C ARG A 65 -13.49 5.68 3.67
N ARG A 66 -13.79 4.39 3.73
CA ARG A 66 -13.20 3.48 4.71
C ARG A 66 -11.67 3.42 4.58
N LEU A 67 -11.13 3.37 3.36
CA LEU A 67 -9.69 3.45 3.13
C LEU A 67 -9.15 4.79 3.63
N LEU A 68 -9.73 5.91 3.22
CA LEU A 68 -9.23 7.25 3.59
C LEU A 68 -9.25 7.49 5.10
N THR A 69 -10.32 7.10 5.79
CA THR A 69 -10.41 7.25 7.25
C THR A 69 -9.36 6.40 7.96
N ARG A 70 -9.15 5.14 7.53
CA ARG A 70 -8.10 4.29 8.10
C ARG A 70 -6.71 4.86 7.85
N LEU A 71 -6.46 5.30 6.62
CA LEU A 71 -5.20 5.88 6.22
C LEU A 71 -4.87 7.13 7.02
N LEU A 72 -5.82 8.07 7.16
CA LEU A 72 -5.64 9.28 7.93
C LEU A 72 -5.37 8.98 9.42
N LYS A 73 -6.12 8.06 10.03
CA LYS A 73 -5.86 7.63 11.42
C LYS A 73 -4.48 7.02 11.60
N LYS A 74 -4.01 6.27 10.60
CA LYS A 74 -2.72 5.58 10.64
C LYS A 74 -1.54 6.52 10.43
N GLN A 75 -1.69 7.54 9.58
CA GLN A 75 -0.66 8.53 9.30
C GLN A 75 -0.68 9.69 10.30
N GLY A 76 -1.81 9.95 10.96
CA GLY A 76 -1.99 11.04 11.93
C GLY A 76 -1.98 12.45 11.32
N ILE A 77 -1.53 12.60 10.08
CA ILE A 77 -1.36 13.88 9.38
C ILE A 77 -1.96 13.74 7.97
N ALA A 78 -2.65 14.78 7.51
CA ALA A 78 -3.19 14.86 6.16
C ALA A 78 -2.07 15.13 5.13
N PRO A 79 -2.16 14.58 3.91
CA PRO A 79 -1.15 14.81 2.89
C PRO A 79 -1.29 16.22 2.29
N LYS A 80 -0.24 16.68 1.63
CA LYS A 80 -0.27 17.89 0.80
C LYS A 80 -1.27 17.77 -0.34
N ARG A 81 -1.36 16.58 -0.94
CA ARG A 81 -2.23 16.31 -2.09
C ARG A 81 -2.64 14.85 -2.16
N LEU A 82 -3.86 14.64 -2.64
CA LEU A 82 -4.41 13.35 -3.03
C LEU A 82 -4.40 13.22 -4.55
N ILE A 83 -3.92 12.09 -5.06
CA ILE A 83 -3.96 11.71 -6.47
C ILE A 83 -4.71 10.38 -6.57
N SER A 84 -5.65 10.29 -7.50
CA SER A 84 -6.34 9.04 -7.80
C SER A 84 -6.62 8.92 -9.30
N ASP A 85 -7.14 7.77 -9.70
CA ASP A 85 -7.81 7.62 -10.99
C ASP A 85 -9.09 8.49 -11.07
N LYS A 86 -9.83 8.35 -12.18
CA LYS A 86 -11.08 9.11 -12.42
C LYS A 86 -12.29 8.55 -11.67
N LEU A 87 -12.13 7.62 -10.72
CA LEU A 87 -13.27 7.08 -9.97
C LEU A 87 -13.88 8.17 -9.08
N ARG A 88 -15.13 8.55 -9.40
CA ARG A 88 -15.91 9.57 -8.64
C ARG A 88 -16.01 9.28 -7.14
N SER A 89 -15.90 8.01 -6.75
CA SER A 89 -15.92 7.57 -5.35
C SER A 89 -14.80 8.22 -4.51
N TYR A 90 -13.62 8.44 -5.07
CA TYR A 90 -12.52 9.09 -4.34
C TYR A 90 -12.81 10.55 -4.05
N GLY A 91 -13.29 11.30 -5.04
CA GLY A 91 -13.65 12.70 -4.85
C GLY A 91 -14.75 12.88 -3.80
N ALA A 92 -15.79 12.04 -3.87
CA ALA A 92 -16.87 12.05 -2.88
C ALA A 92 -16.39 11.67 -1.47
N ALA A 93 -15.51 10.66 -1.34
CA ALA A 93 -14.96 10.25 -0.06
C ALA A 93 -14.00 11.31 0.52
N ARG A 94 -13.16 11.93 -0.31
CA ARG A 94 -12.23 13.00 0.10
C ARG A 94 -12.98 14.21 0.65
N ARG A 95 -14.10 14.62 0.03
CA ARG A 95 -14.92 15.72 0.56
C ARG A 95 -15.42 15.47 1.99
N GLN A 96 -15.64 14.21 2.36
CA GLN A 96 -16.10 13.85 3.71
C GLN A 96 -14.97 13.70 4.72
N VAL A 97 -13.79 13.21 4.30
CA VAL A 97 -12.70 12.85 5.23
C VAL A 97 -11.62 13.94 5.31
N MET A 98 -11.33 14.61 4.20
CA MET A 98 -10.25 15.59 4.07
C MET A 98 -10.68 16.73 3.11
N PRO A 99 -11.66 17.56 3.51
CA PRO A 99 -12.23 18.60 2.63
C PRO A 99 -11.22 19.65 2.18
N HIS A 100 -10.10 19.84 2.88
CA HIS A 100 -9.08 20.84 2.54
C HIS A 100 -7.93 20.31 1.65
N VAL A 101 -7.78 18.98 1.51
CA VAL A 101 -6.66 18.37 0.79
C VAL A 101 -6.85 18.41 -0.72
N GLN A 102 -6.04 19.16 -1.47
CA GLN A 102 -6.14 19.21 -2.93
C GLN A 102 -6.22 17.80 -3.56
N HIS A 103 -7.20 17.57 -4.44
CA HIS A 103 -7.37 16.30 -5.16
C HIS A 103 -7.13 16.50 -6.66
N ARG A 104 -6.30 15.65 -7.26
CA ARG A 104 -6.05 15.63 -8.71
C ARG A 104 -6.36 14.26 -9.30
N SER A 105 -7.11 14.25 -10.39
CA SER A 105 -7.45 13.05 -11.15
C SER A 105 -7.16 13.29 -12.63
N HIS A 106 -5.87 13.29 -13.00
CA HIS A 106 -5.43 13.44 -14.39
C HIS A 106 -4.72 12.16 -14.87
N LYS A 107 -4.83 11.86 -16.16
CA LYS A 107 -4.20 10.68 -16.77
C LYS A 107 -2.68 10.75 -16.56
N GLY A 108 -2.05 9.65 -16.16
CA GLY A 108 -0.61 9.58 -15.91
C GLY A 108 -0.15 9.99 -14.50
N LEU A 109 -0.93 10.79 -13.75
CA LEU A 109 -0.57 11.14 -12.36
C LEU A 109 -0.68 9.95 -11.41
N ASN A 110 -1.54 8.97 -11.73
CA ASN A 110 -1.76 7.80 -10.89
C ASN A 110 -0.83 6.61 -11.18
N ASN A 111 0.12 6.76 -12.12
CA ASN A 111 1.08 5.71 -12.49
C ASN A 111 1.79 5.11 -11.27
N ARG A 112 2.02 5.90 -10.22
CA ARG A 112 2.63 5.44 -8.98
C ARG A 112 1.79 4.38 -8.27
N ALA A 113 0.49 4.60 -8.12
CA ALA A 113 -0.40 3.62 -7.50
C ALA A 113 -0.63 2.42 -8.44
N GLU A 114 -0.82 2.67 -9.74
CA GLU A 114 -0.98 1.61 -10.75
C GLU A 114 0.22 0.64 -10.77
N ASN A 115 1.44 1.19 -10.84
CA ASN A 115 2.68 0.40 -10.84
C ASN A 115 2.89 -0.37 -9.53
N SER A 116 2.37 0.14 -8.41
CA SER A 116 2.46 -0.56 -7.13
C SER A 116 1.76 -1.92 -7.18
N HIS A 117 0.75 -2.10 -8.03
CA HIS A 117 0.03 -3.37 -8.19
C HIS A 117 0.82 -4.44 -8.96
N VAL A 118 1.85 -4.07 -9.72
CA VAL A 118 2.58 -5.01 -10.59
C VAL A 118 3.23 -6.17 -9.81
N PRO A 119 3.99 -5.94 -8.72
CA PRO A 119 4.54 -7.02 -7.91
C PRO A 119 3.48 -7.94 -7.32
N LEU A 120 2.37 -7.36 -6.86
CA LEU A 120 1.23 -8.11 -6.33
C LEU A 120 0.63 -9.02 -7.41
N ARG A 121 0.37 -8.49 -8.61
CA ARG A 121 -0.19 -9.27 -9.73
C ARG A 121 0.74 -10.41 -10.15
N LYS A 122 2.05 -10.17 -10.20
CA LYS A 122 3.04 -11.23 -10.48
C LYS A 122 2.95 -12.36 -9.44
N ARG A 123 2.89 -12.01 -8.15
CA ARG A 123 2.81 -13.00 -7.07
C ARG A 123 1.47 -13.74 -7.04
N GLN A 124 0.36 -13.04 -7.29
CA GLN A 124 -0.97 -13.65 -7.42
C GLN A 124 -1.00 -14.71 -8.52
N ARG A 125 -0.39 -14.44 -9.69
CA ARG A 125 -0.31 -15.40 -10.80
C ARG A 125 0.47 -16.66 -10.41
N MET A 126 1.64 -16.50 -9.78
CA MET A 126 2.43 -17.64 -9.30
C MET A 126 1.70 -18.48 -8.24
N MET A 127 0.87 -17.85 -7.41
CA MET A 127 0.09 -18.52 -6.38
C MET A 127 -1.22 -19.14 -6.89
N GLN A 128 -1.51 -19.05 -8.19
CA GLN A 128 -2.76 -19.52 -8.80
C GLN A 128 -4.02 -18.89 -8.17
N GLY A 129 -3.91 -17.64 -7.71
CA GLY A 129 -5.00 -16.90 -7.09
C GLY A 129 -5.20 -17.18 -5.59
N PHE A 130 -6.16 -16.48 -5.00
CA PHE A 130 -6.46 -16.58 -3.57
C PHE A 130 -7.75 -17.38 -3.35
N ARG A 131 -7.81 -18.14 -2.25
CA ARG A 131 -8.99 -18.95 -1.88
C ARG A 131 -10.02 -18.19 -1.04
N SER A 132 -9.65 -17.05 -0.44
CA SER A 132 -10.56 -16.22 0.35
C SER A 132 -10.11 -14.75 0.43
N PRO A 133 -11.04 -13.79 0.62
CA PRO A 133 -10.69 -12.38 0.80
C PRO A 133 -9.83 -12.13 2.04
N GLY A 134 -10.08 -12.86 3.14
CA GLY A 134 -9.26 -12.81 4.34
C GLY A 134 -7.83 -13.35 4.12
N GLY A 135 -7.69 -14.37 3.27
CA GLY A 135 -6.38 -14.87 2.84
C GLY A 135 -5.61 -13.82 2.04
N LEU A 136 -6.27 -13.17 1.08
CA LEU A 136 -5.70 -12.04 0.34
C LEU A 136 -5.30 -10.89 1.27
N GLN A 137 -6.17 -10.48 2.21
CA GLN A 137 -5.87 -9.38 3.14
C GLN A 137 -4.62 -9.69 4.00
N ARG A 138 -4.51 -10.91 4.54
CA ARG A 138 -3.32 -11.32 5.31
C ARG A 138 -2.07 -11.31 4.44
N PHE A 139 -2.17 -11.84 3.22
CA PHE A 139 -1.07 -11.86 2.28
C PHE A 139 -0.56 -10.44 1.97
N VAL A 140 -1.44 -9.51 1.55
CA VAL A 140 -1.02 -8.15 1.19
C VAL A 140 -0.45 -7.39 2.40
N SER A 141 -0.97 -7.63 3.60
CA SER A 141 -0.46 -6.98 4.82
C SER A 141 1.01 -7.34 5.10
N VAL A 142 1.40 -8.60 4.87
CA VAL A 142 2.79 -9.05 5.02
C VAL A 142 3.62 -8.63 3.80
N PHE A 143 3.12 -8.94 2.60
CA PHE A 143 3.82 -8.67 1.35
C PHE A 143 4.20 -7.21 1.19
N SER A 144 3.31 -6.29 1.53
CA SER A 144 3.60 -4.86 1.43
C SER A 144 4.52 -4.35 2.53
N ALA A 145 4.43 -4.88 3.76
CA ALA A 145 5.36 -4.52 4.83
C ALA A 145 6.80 -4.89 4.47
N VAL A 146 6.99 -6.06 3.87
CA VAL A 146 8.26 -6.52 3.32
C VAL A 146 8.75 -5.60 2.20
N ARG A 147 7.87 -5.34 1.23
CA ARG A 147 8.21 -4.51 0.06
C ARG A 147 8.63 -3.10 0.47
N ASN A 148 8.01 -2.58 1.52
CA ASN A 148 8.31 -1.26 2.06
C ASN A 148 9.75 -1.14 2.60
N LEU A 149 10.40 -2.22 3.04
CA LEU A 149 11.81 -2.20 3.44
C LEU A 149 12.75 -1.81 2.30
N PHE A 150 12.35 -2.14 1.07
CA PHE A 150 13.16 -1.92 -0.13
C PHE A 150 12.80 -0.61 -0.86
N VAL A 151 11.94 0.23 -0.27
CA VAL A 151 11.61 1.55 -0.82
C VAL A 151 12.63 2.55 -0.24
N PRO A 152 13.55 3.09 -1.06
CA PRO A 152 14.58 3.99 -0.56
C PRO A 152 13.96 5.30 -0.06
N PRO A 153 14.51 5.88 1.03
CA PRO A 153 14.13 7.21 1.48
C PRO A 153 14.35 8.26 0.40
N ARG A 154 13.47 9.27 0.36
CA ARG A 154 13.52 10.38 -0.60
C ARG A 154 14.84 11.17 -0.61
N ALA A 155 15.57 11.16 0.50
CA ALA A 155 16.86 11.81 0.64
C ALA A 155 18.00 11.07 -0.10
N GLN A 156 17.80 9.78 -0.43
CA GLN A 156 18.78 8.98 -1.14
C GLN A 156 18.62 9.16 -2.65
N ARG A 157 19.66 9.67 -3.30
CA ARG A 157 19.64 9.96 -4.74
C ARG A 157 20.77 9.30 -5.51
N SER A 158 21.78 8.75 -4.84
CA SER A 158 22.90 8.08 -5.50
C SER A 158 22.72 6.57 -5.57
N ALA A 159 23.33 5.95 -6.59
CA ALA A 159 23.39 4.50 -6.72
C ALA A 159 24.04 3.83 -5.50
N PHE A 160 25.08 4.47 -4.93
CA PHE A 160 25.74 4.00 -3.72
C PHE A 160 24.81 3.97 -2.51
N GLN A 161 24.09 5.06 -2.25
CA GLN A 161 23.12 5.13 -1.14
C GLN A 161 22.02 4.08 -1.30
N ASN A 162 21.51 3.88 -2.53
CA ASN A 162 20.52 2.85 -2.82
C ASN A 162 21.06 1.43 -2.58
N ARG A 163 22.33 1.17 -2.91
CA ARG A 163 22.99 -0.12 -2.63
C ARG A 163 23.10 -0.37 -1.13
N ILE A 164 23.54 0.63 -0.37
CA ILE A 164 23.65 0.54 1.10
C ILE A 164 22.26 0.32 1.72
N HIS A 165 21.24 1.06 1.29
CA HIS A 165 19.87 0.85 1.73
C HIS A 165 19.37 -0.57 1.47
N ARG A 166 19.67 -1.16 0.30
CA ARG A 166 19.30 -2.55 0.02
C ARG A 166 19.99 -3.54 0.95
N ILE A 167 21.27 -3.32 1.29
CA ILE A 167 21.99 -4.17 2.23
C ILE A 167 21.34 -4.10 3.62
N HIS A 168 21.02 -2.90 4.10
CA HIS A 168 20.28 -2.73 5.37
C HIS A 168 18.90 -3.37 5.34
N ALA A 169 18.14 -3.19 4.24
CA ALA A 169 16.82 -3.78 4.07
C ALA A 169 16.87 -5.32 4.10
N ILE A 170 17.90 -5.93 3.52
CA ILE A 170 18.15 -7.38 3.61
C ILE A 170 18.46 -7.77 5.06
N GLY A 171 19.32 -7.02 5.75
CA GLY A 171 19.63 -7.25 7.17
C GLY A 171 18.40 -7.18 8.06
N GLU A 172 17.57 -6.14 7.92
CA GLU A 172 16.30 -6.00 8.63
C GLU A 172 15.34 -7.16 8.31
N TRP A 173 15.28 -7.57 7.04
CA TRP A 173 14.48 -8.72 6.63
C TRP A 173 14.95 -10.01 7.31
N ILE A 174 16.25 -10.29 7.31
CA ILE A 174 16.84 -11.51 7.92
C ILE A 174 16.59 -11.52 9.42
N ALA A 175 16.91 -10.41 10.10
CA ALA A 175 16.74 -10.27 11.54
C ALA A 175 15.26 -10.45 11.94
N ALA A 176 14.34 -9.87 11.18
CA ALA A 176 12.92 -10.02 11.48
C ALA A 176 12.40 -11.43 11.15
N ALA A 177 12.94 -12.12 10.14
CA ALA A 177 12.53 -13.46 9.72
C ALA A 177 13.02 -14.57 10.67
N GLY A 178 13.97 -14.28 11.56
CA GLY A 178 14.52 -15.25 12.51
C GLY A 178 15.35 -16.36 11.86
N ALA A 179 15.85 -16.14 10.64
CA ALA A 179 16.80 -17.06 10.01
C ALA A 179 18.21 -16.78 10.56
N PRO A 180 18.94 -17.78 11.09
CA PRO A 180 20.35 -17.59 11.45
C PRO A 180 21.15 -17.22 10.20
N ALA A 181 22.13 -16.34 10.40
CA ALA A 181 23.09 -15.91 9.39
C ALA A 181 23.97 -17.06 8.91
#